data_AF-A0A955GBV7-F1
#
_entry.id   AF-A0A955GBV7-F1
#
_cell.length_a   1.000
_cell.length_b   1.000
_cell.length_c   1.000
_cell.angle_alpha   90.00
_cell.angle_beta   90.00
_cell.angle_gamma   90.00
#
_symmetry.space_group_name_H-M   'P 1'
#
loop_
_entity.id
_entity.type
_entity.pdbx_description
1 polymer ?
#
loop_
_entity_poly.entity_id
_entity_poly.type
_entity_poly.pdbx_seq_one_letter_code
_entity_poly.pdbx_strand_id
1 'polypeptide(L)'
;MVVNRVKNLNNKGYTIVELLVATAVFSTVIITVSVMLVQISRMYYKGTVLSKTQNSAREITEDISNSLKFGSSAVRGDMPIPANATGSFCIGSIRYKYSIIGVLPVAPTTSALSREKLNNPNADCSVPGSDSKDMLDDNMRINTLYVSRVTGSSGLYRIIVDIVYGEDELLTSLGSDAETGHNLQSCDGQVAGSQWCARSRYETFVSTRL
;
A
#
# COMPACT_ATOMS: atom_id res chain seq x y z
N MET A 1 -5.27 -79.31 49.64
CA MET A 1 -4.64 -78.35 50.55
C MET A 1 -3.73 -77.45 49.72
N VAL A 2 -4.02 -76.14 49.67
CA VAL A 2 -3.18 -74.99 49.19
C VAL A 2 -2.68 -75.03 47.72
N VAL A 3 -2.55 -73.95 46.93
CA VAL A 3 -2.47 -72.51 47.20
C VAL A 3 -3.09 -71.75 46.03
N ASN A 4 -4.07 -70.89 46.31
CA ASN A 4 -4.58 -69.90 45.36
C ASN A 4 -3.61 -68.70 45.39
N ARG A 5 -2.84 -68.48 44.31
CA ARG A 5 -1.83 -67.41 44.27
C ARG A 5 -2.50 -66.12 43.79
N VAL A 6 -2.97 -65.31 44.74
CA VAL A 6 -3.46 -63.94 44.46
C VAL A 6 -2.28 -63.11 43.94
N LYS A 7 -2.31 -62.75 42.65
CA LYS A 7 -1.37 -61.77 42.09
C LYS A 7 -1.80 -60.39 42.60
N ASN A 8 -1.02 -59.81 43.50
CA ASN A 8 -1.10 -58.39 43.83
C ASN A 8 -0.81 -57.58 42.55
N LEU A 9 -1.86 -57.13 41.89
CA LEU A 9 -1.75 -56.05 40.91
C LEU A 9 -1.43 -54.79 41.72
N ASN A 10 -0.15 -54.43 41.73
CA ASN A 10 0.34 -53.20 42.32
C ASN A 10 -0.17 -52.03 41.46
N ASN A 11 -1.46 -51.73 41.58
CA ASN A 11 -2.11 -50.59 40.97
C ASN A 11 -1.62 -49.35 41.69
N LYS A 12 -0.41 -48.89 41.34
CA LYS A 12 0.02 -47.53 41.64
C LYS A 12 -0.95 -46.62 40.92
N GLY A 13 -1.97 -46.14 41.63
CA GLY A 13 -2.87 -45.12 41.10
C GLY A 13 -2.01 -43.95 40.63
N TYR A 14 -2.10 -43.65 39.33
CA TYR A 14 -1.49 -42.45 38.77
C TYR A 14 -1.94 -41.27 39.62
N THR A 15 -0.96 -40.65 40.29
CA THR A 15 -1.24 -39.61 41.27
C THR A 15 -1.69 -38.36 40.53
N ILE A 16 -2.67 -37.64 41.07
CA ILE A 16 -3.22 -36.38 40.55
C ILE A 16 -2.10 -35.38 40.13
N VAL A 17 -0.94 -35.47 40.78
CA VAL A 17 0.27 -34.68 40.49
C VAL A 17 0.81 -34.93 39.07
N GLU A 18 0.88 -36.17 38.61
CA GLU A 18 1.40 -36.50 37.27
C GLU A 18 0.47 -35.98 36.17
N LEU A 19 -0.85 -36.06 36.41
CA LEU A 19 -1.86 -35.46 35.52
C LEU A 19 -1.77 -33.92 35.52
N LEU A 20 -1.53 -33.29 36.67
CA LEU A 20 -1.34 -31.84 36.78
C LEU A 20 -0.08 -31.34 36.06
N VAL A 21 1.02 -32.07 36.16
CA VAL A 21 2.26 -31.72 35.44
C VAL A 21 2.08 -31.92 33.93
N ALA A 22 1.41 -32.99 33.51
CA ALA A 22 1.10 -33.23 32.10
C ALA A 22 0.24 -32.11 31.49
N THR A 23 -0.80 -31.65 32.19
CA THR A 23 -1.64 -30.53 31.71
C THR A 23 -0.88 -29.19 31.73
N ALA A 24 0.04 -28.98 32.68
CA ALA A 24 0.89 -27.79 32.72
C ALA A 24 1.81 -27.73 31.49
N VAL A 25 2.52 -28.81 31.17
CA VAL A 25 3.40 -28.88 29.99
C VAL A 25 2.60 -28.75 28.69
N PHE A 26 1.43 -29.39 28.62
CA PHE A 26 0.57 -29.25 27.45
C PHE A 26 0.08 -27.81 27.25
N SER A 27 -0.27 -27.12 28.35
CA SER A 27 -0.71 -25.73 28.31
C SER A 27 0.40 -24.78 27.84
N THR A 28 1.65 -24.98 28.28
CA THR A 28 2.77 -24.14 27.83
C THR A 28 3.08 -24.33 26.35
N VAL A 29 2.94 -25.56 25.82
CA VAL A 29 3.09 -25.84 24.40
C VAL A 29 2.01 -25.11 23.58
N ILE A 30 0.75 -25.16 23.99
CA ILE A 30 -0.34 -24.45 23.28
C ILE A 30 -0.12 -22.94 23.27
N ILE A 31 0.28 -22.36 24.40
CA ILE A 31 0.57 -20.92 24.48
C ILE A 31 1.72 -20.55 23.53
N THR A 32 2.78 -21.35 23.52
CA THR A 32 3.95 -21.12 22.66
C THR A 32 3.57 -21.16 21.18
N VAL A 33 2.81 -22.16 20.75
CA VAL A 33 2.33 -22.29 19.37
C VAL A 33 1.41 -21.12 19.00
N SER A 34 0.53 -20.70 19.92
CA SER A 34 -0.38 -19.57 19.68
C SER A 34 0.39 -18.26 19.46
N VAL A 35 1.43 -18.00 20.26
CA VAL A 35 2.29 -16.82 20.08
C VAL A 35 2.99 -16.85 18.72
N MET A 36 3.51 -18.01 18.32
CA MET A 36 4.16 -18.17 17.00
C MET A 36 3.18 -17.89 15.85
N LEU A 37 1.95 -18.41 15.92
CA LEU A 37 0.94 -18.20 14.89
C LEU A 37 0.53 -16.73 14.75
N VAL A 38 0.41 -16.00 15.86
CA VAL A 38 0.10 -14.55 15.83
C VAL A 38 1.22 -13.77 15.15
N GLN A 39 2.48 -14.09 15.44
CA GLN A 39 3.61 -13.42 14.80
C GLN A 39 3.65 -13.66 13.29
N ILE A 40 3.42 -14.91 12.85
CA ILE A 40 3.36 -15.27 11.42
C ILE A 40 2.23 -14.51 10.72
N SER A 41 1.05 -14.45 11.35
CA SER A 41 -0.12 -13.77 10.79
C SER A 41 0.14 -12.27 10.57
N ARG A 42 0.78 -11.62 11.55
CA ARG A 42 1.19 -10.21 11.46
C ARG A 42 2.21 -9.97 10.33
N MET A 43 3.21 -10.85 10.22
CA MET A 43 4.22 -10.75 9.17
C MET A 43 3.61 -10.95 7.77
N TYR A 44 2.69 -11.91 7.62
CA TYR A 44 1.98 -12.16 6.37
C TYR A 44 1.19 -10.93 5.93
N TYR A 45 0.39 -10.35 6.83
CA TYR A 45 -0.41 -9.17 6.51
C TYR A 45 0.46 -7.96 6.13
N LYS A 46 1.56 -7.73 6.86
CA LYS A 46 2.52 -6.69 6.49
C LYS A 46 3.12 -6.92 5.10
N GLY A 47 3.49 -8.17 4.79
CA GLY A 47 4.07 -8.53 3.51
C GLY A 47 3.12 -8.33 2.33
N THR A 48 1.84 -8.69 2.49
CA THR A 48 0.83 -8.53 1.44
C THR A 48 0.52 -7.06 1.19
N VAL A 49 0.32 -6.26 2.24
CA VAL A 49 0.11 -4.81 2.13
C VAL A 49 1.29 -4.14 1.42
N LEU A 50 2.53 -4.42 1.86
CA LEU A 50 3.72 -3.85 1.24
C LEU A 50 3.84 -4.22 -0.25
N SER A 51 3.58 -5.48 -0.59
CA SER A 51 3.62 -5.96 -1.98
C SER A 51 2.55 -5.29 -2.84
N LYS A 52 1.34 -5.11 -2.32
CA LYS A 52 0.24 -4.42 -3.01
C LYS A 52 0.59 -2.95 -3.25
N THR A 53 1.02 -2.22 -2.22
CA THR A 53 1.39 -0.79 -2.34
C THR A 53 2.49 -0.60 -3.39
N GLN A 54 3.51 -1.47 -3.39
CA GLN A 54 4.58 -1.43 -4.39
C GLN A 54 4.08 -1.75 -5.79
N ASN A 55 3.18 -2.73 -5.93
CA ASN A 55 2.61 -3.11 -7.21
C ASN A 55 1.75 -1.99 -7.81
N SER A 56 0.89 -1.36 -7.00
CA SER A 56 0.07 -0.22 -7.45
C SER A 56 0.93 0.96 -7.88
N ALA A 57 1.97 1.31 -7.12
CA ALA A 57 2.88 2.40 -7.48
C ALA A 57 3.63 2.12 -8.79
N ARG A 58 4.02 0.86 -9.00
CA ARG A 58 4.64 0.41 -10.24
C ARG A 58 3.65 0.45 -11.40
N GLU A 59 2.44 -0.07 -11.25
CA GLU A 59 1.40 -0.06 -12.29
C GLU A 59 1.08 1.37 -12.74
N ILE A 60 0.93 2.30 -11.79
CA ILE A 60 0.70 3.72 -12.09
C ILE A 60 1.88 4.32 -12.85
N THR A 61 3.10 4.09 -12.39
CA THR A 61 4.31 4.62 -13.05
C THR A 61 4.46 4.06 -14.47
N GLU A 62 4.23 2.77 -14.67
CA GLU A 62 4.30 2.11 -15.97
C GLU A 62 3.18 2.61 -16.91
N ASP A 63 1.95 2.78 -16.42
CA ASP A 63 0.83 3.30 -17.21
C ASP A 63 1.07 4.75 -17.66
N ILE A 64 1.48 5.64 -16.75
CA ILE A 64 1.85 7.02 -17.11
C ILE A 64 3.03 7.03 -18.09
N SER A 65 4.05 6.20 -17.84
CA SER A 65 5.21 6.10 -18.72
C SER A 65 4.84 5.63 -20.13
N ASN A 66 3.95 4.65 -20.25
CA ASN A 66 3.48 4.15 -21.53
C ASN A 66 2.63 5.21 -22.25
N SER A 67 1.73 5.88 -21.52
CA SER A 67 0.95 6.99 -22.05
C SER A 67 1.85 8.13 -22.56
N LEU A 68 2.97 8.43 -21.88
CA LEU A 68 3.94 9.42 -22.35
C LEU A 68 4.76 8.95 -23.56
N LYS A 69 5.18 7.68 -23.58
CA LYS A 69 5.98 7.12 -24.69
C LYS A 69 5.21 7.09 -26.00
N PHE A 70 3.93 6.77 -25.94
CA PHE A 70 3.07 6.58 -27.12
C PHE A 70 2.06 7.72 -27.33
N GLY A 71 1.95 8.65 -26.38
CA GLY A 71 1.10 9.82 -26.50
C GLY A 71 1.68 10.80 -27.51
N SER A 72 0.92 11.09 -28.57
CA SER A 72 1.29 12.09 -29.58
C SER A 72 1.18 13.54 -29.09
N SER A 73 0.62 13.73 -27.89
CA SER A 73 0.27 15.05 -27.35
C SER A 73 1.04 15.32 -26.07
N ALA A 74 1.49 16.56 -25.90
CA ALA A 74 2.07 17.03 -24.65
C ALA A 74 1.10 16.80 -23.48
N VAL A 75 1.65 16.69 -22.27
CA VAL A 75 0.82 16.61 -21.07
C VAL A 75 0.06 17.92 -20.89
N ARG A 76 -1.24 17.82 -20.64
CA ARG A 76 -2.16 18.96 -20.46
C ARG A 76 -2.80 18.91 -19.08
N GLY A 77 -3.21 20.06 -18.57
CA GLY A 77 -3.85 20.21 -17.26
C GLY A 77 -2.92 20.77 -16.19
N ASP A 78 -3.23 20.47 -14.94
CA ASP A 78 -2.57 21.05 -13.77
C ASP A 78 -1.18 20.42 -13.57
N MET A 79 -0.14 21.07 -14.11
CA MET A 79 1.25 20.69 -13.91
C MET A 79 2.13 21.91 -13.58
N PRO A 80 3.10 21.79 -12.65
CA PRO A 80 3.29 20.65 -11.75
C PRO A 80 2.09 20.49 -10.80
N ILE A 81 1.77 19.25 -10.43
CA ILE A 81 0.62 18.96 -9.58
C ILE A 81 0.88 19.58 -8.20
N PRO A 82 0.02 20.48 -7.70
CA PRO A 82 0.25 21.09 -6.41
C PRO A 82 0.05 20.10 -5.26
N ALA A 83 0.76 20.33 -4.16
CA ALA A 83 0.52 19.61 -2.91
C ALA A 83 -0.89 19.90 -2.38
N ASN A 84 -1.56 18.89 -1.84
CA ASN A 84 -2.91 19.00 -1.25
C ASN A 84 -3.97 19.51 -2.25
N ALA A 85 -3.93 19.01 -3.49
CA ALA A 85 -4.87 19.39 -4.53
C ALA A 85 -5.65 18.18 -5.08
N THR A 86 -6.90 18.45 -5.43
CA THR A 86 -7.69 17.60 -6.31
C THR A 86 -7.68 18.23 -7.70
N GLY A 87 -7.38 17.44 -8.72
CA GLY A 87 -7.28 17.94 -10.07
C GLY A 87 -7.25 16.81 -11.08
N SER A 88 -6.92 17.18 -12.32
CA SER A 88 -6.72 16.18 -13.36
C SER A 88 -5.76 16.67 -14.42
N PHE A 89 -4.99 15.74 -14.96
CA PHE A 89 -4.12 15.96 -16.11
C PHE A 89 -4.41 14.91 -17.17
N CYS A 90 -4.06 15.20 -18.42
CA CYS A 90 -4.24 14.27 -19.52
C CYS A 90 -2.96 14.07 -20.30
N ILE A 91 -2.81 12.85 -20.77
CA ILE A 91 -1.76 12.44 -21.69
C ILE A 91 -2.45 11.77 -22.87
N GLY A 92 -2.44 12.44 -24.03
CA GLY A 92 -3.23 12.02 -25.19
C GLY A 92 -4.72 11.89 -24.86
N SER A 93 -5.27 10.69 -25.05
CA SER A 93 -6.68 10.34 -24.78
C SER A 93 -6.94 9.79 -23.39
N ILE A 94 -5.95 9.82 -22.48
CA ILE A 94 -6.11 9.32 -21.11
C ILE A 94 -6.12 10.50 -20.15
N ARG A 95 -7.16 10.56 -19.30
CA ARG A 95 -7.29 11.51 -18.20
C ARG A 95 -6.97 10.80 -16.90
N TYR A 96 -6.08 11.39 -16.10
CA TYR A 96 -5.79 10.97 -14.75
C TYR A 96 -6.40 11.98 -13.80
N LYS A 97 -7.33 11.52 -12.97
CA LYS A 97 -7.95 12.33 -11.91
C LYS A 97 -7.30 11.94 -10.60
N TYR A 98 -6.75 12.92 -9.90
CA TYR A 98 -6.05 12.71 -8.65
C TYR A 98 -6.70 13.53 -7.53
N SER A 99 -6.64 12.98 -6.33
CA SER A 99 -6.98 13.67 -5.10
C SER A 99 -5.83 13.46 -4.14
N ILE A 100 -4.90 14.40 -4.14
CA ILE A 100 -3.82 14.45 -3.16
C ILE A 100 -4.38 15.25 -2.02
N ILE A 101 -4.88 14.57 -1.01
CA ILE A 101 -5.26 15.21 0.25
C ILE A 101 -4.18 14.80 1.24
N GLY A 102 -3.63 15.77 1.97
CA GLY A 102 -2.60 15.53 2.98
C GLY A 102 -3.11 14.68 4.15
N VAL A 103 -2.58 14.92 5.35
CA VAL A 103 -2.97 14.19 6.58
C VAL A 103 -4.40 14.51 7.06
N LEU A 104 -5.29 14.95 6.16
CA LEU A 104 -6.67 15.26 6.49
C LEU A 104 -7.54 14.04 6.14
N PRO A 105 -8.55 13.74 6.97
CA PRO A 105 -9.40 12.57 6.79
C PRO A 105 -10.19 12.72 5.49
N VAL A 106 -9.75 12.02 4.45
CA VAL A 106 -10.53 11.92 3.21
C VAL A 106 -11.69 11.00 3.50
N ALA A 107 -12.91 11.48 3.28
CA ALA A 107 -14.07 10.60 3.26
C ALA A 107 -13.76 9.43 2.29
N PRO A 108 -13.95 8.16 2.70
CA PRO A 108 -13.50 6.97 1.97
C PRO A 108 -14.22 6.72 0.63
N THR A 109 -14.92 7.72 0.09
CA THR A 109 -15.85 7.58 -1.03
C THR A 109 -15.31 8.06 -2.36
N THR A 110 -14.12 8.69 -2.40
CA THR A 110 -13.52 9.16 -3.65
C THR A 110 -12.16 8.51 -3.89
N SER A 111 -12.06 7.79 -4.99
CA SER A 111 -10.84 7.18 -5.50
C SER A 111 -9.71 8.21 -5.58
N ALA A 112 -8.61 7.96 -4.87
CA ALA A 112 -7.50 8.92 -4.77
C ALA A 112 -6.77 9.11 -6.11
N LEU A 113 -6.80 8.10 -6.98
CA LEU A 113 -6.35 8.17 -8.36
C LEU A 113 -7.23 7.29 -9.23
N SER A 114 -7.85 7.90 -10.23
CA SER A 114 -8.57 7.18 -11.27
C SER A 114 -8.04 7.56 -12.64
N ARG A 115 -8.11 6.58 -13.54
CA ARG A 115 -7.80 6.72 -14.95
C ARG A 115 -9.09 6.64 -15.73
N GLU A 116 -9.31 7.59 -16.62
CA GLU A 116 -10.45 7.65 -17.52
C GLU A 116 -9.98 7.76 -18.96
N LYS A 117 -10.77 7.23 -19.90
CA LYS A 117 -10.56 7.40 -21.32
C LYS A 117 -11.36 8.60 -21.82
N LEU A 118 -10.69 9.56 -22.44
CA LEU A 118 -11.36 10.67 -23.10
C LEU A 118 -11.97 10.21 -24.42
N ASN A 119 -13.22 10.60 -24.66
CA ASN A 119 -13.90 10.35 -25.93
C ASN A 119 -13.26 11.11 -27.11
N ASN A 120 -12.60 12.24 -26.81
CA ASN A 120 -11.85 13.02 -27.78
C ASN A 120 -10.42 13.27 -27.25
N PRO A 121 -9.36 12.86 -27.99
CA PRO A 121 -7.97 13.08 -27.58
C PRO A 121 -7.64 14.56 -27.36
N ASN A 122 -8.38 15.48 -27.97
CA ASN A 122 -8.16 16.91 -27.87
C ASN A 122 -9.11 17.60 -26.89
N ALA A 123 -9.97 16.85 -26.20
CA ALA A 123 -10.83 17.42 -25.15
C ALA A 123 -9.99 18.07 -24.05
N ASP A 124 -10.56 19.06 -23.40
CA ASP A 124 -10.00 19.64 -22.20
C ASP A 124 -9.99 18.61 -21.06
N CYS A 125 -8.97 18.68 -20.21
CA CYS A 125 -8.78 17.78 -19.08
C CYS A 125 -9.83 17.92 -18.00
N SER A 126 -10.63 18.98 -18.04
CA SER A 126 -11.80 19.14 -17.18
C SER A 126 -12.93 18.18 -17.54
N VAL A 127 -13.03 17.72 -18.80
CA VAL A 127 -14.15 16.92 -19.32
C VAL A 127 -14.06 15.47 -18.82
N PRO A 128 -15.11 14.93 -18.17
CA PRO A 128 -15.10 13.54 -17.69
C PRO A 128 -14.97 12.57 -18.85
N GLY A 129 -14.14 11.54 -18.67
CA GLY A 129 -14.00 10.44 -19.62
C GLY A 129 -15.02 9.33 -19.41
N SER A 130 -14.92 8.30 -20.23
CA SER A 130 -15.53 6.99 -20.02
C SER A 130 -14.54 6.02 -19.36
N ASP A 131 -15.00 4.83 -18.98
CA ASP A 131 -14.14 3.73 -18.52
C ASP A 131 -13.23 4.10 -17.34
N SER A 132 -13.79 4.76 -16.33
CA SER A 132 -13.05 5.07 -15.10
C SER A 132 -12.58 3.80 -14.43
N LYS A 133 -11.27 3.65 -14.28
CA LYS A 133 -10.60 2.60 -13.52
C LYS A 133 -9.83 3.23 -12.37
N ASP A 134 -10.13 2.77 -11.15
CA ASP A 134 -9.35 3.14 -9.98
C ASP A 134 -7.99 2.46 -10.02
N MET A 135 -6.95 3.24 -9.74
CA MET A 135 -5.56 2.77 -9.80
C MET A 135 -4.97 2.45 -8.42
N LEU A 136 -5.76 2.66 -7.37
CA LEU A 136 -5.38 2.48 -5.98
C LEU A 136 -6.38 1.57 -5.29
N ASP A 137 -5.87 0.66 -4.47
CA ASP A 137 -6.69 -0.18 -3.57
C ASP A 137 -7.20 0.67 -2.38
N ASP A 138 -8.15 0.10 -1.63
CA ASP A 138 -8.64 0.68 -0.39
C ASP A 138 -7.51 1.03 0.59
N ASN A 139 -7.66 2.17 1.28
CA ASN A 139 -6.69 2.73 2.22
C ASN A 139 -5.31 3.07 1.63
N MET A 140 -5.18 3.10 0.30
CA MET A 140 -4.03 3.71 -0.37
C MET A 140 -4.32 5.17 -0.72
N ARG A 141 -3.30 6.00 -0.56
CA ARG A 141 -3.34 7.43 -0.87
C ARG A 141 -2.09 7.85 -1.63
N ILE A 142 -2.22 8.89 -2.44
CA ILE A 142 -1.08 9.54 -3.07
C ILE A 142 -0.47 10.51 -2.07
N ASN A 143 0.80 10.32 -1.76
CA ASN A 143 1.59 11.32 -1.04
C ASN A 143 2.24 12.32 -2.02
N THR A 144 2.77 11.83 -3.13
CA THR A 144 3.36 12.64 -4.18
C THR A 144 3.02 12.06 -5.55
N LEU A 145 2.50 12.89 -6.43
CA LEU A 145 2.39 12.58 -7.86
C LEU A 145 2.95 13.77 -8.59
N TYR A 146 4.12 13.59 -9.19
CA TYR A 146 4.82 14.64 -9.89
C TYR A 146 5.14 14.15 -11.28
N VAL A 147 4.63 14.87 -12.28
CA VAL A 147 5.02 14.69 -13.67
C VAL A 147 5.47 16.07 -14.13
N SER A 148 6.66 16.17 -14.71
CA SER A 148 7.16 17.43 -15.27
C SER A 148 8.15 17.16 -16.38
N ARG A 149 8.25 18.10 -17.33
CA ARG A 149 9.26 18.03 -18.38
C ARG A 149 10.61 18.48 -17.82
N VAL A 150 11.66 17.73 -18.12
CA VAL A 150 13.02 18.09 -17.72
C VAL A 150 13.48 19.31 -18.53
N THR A 151 13.92 20.36 -17.84
CA THR A 151 14.43 21.58 -18.46
C THR A 151 15.64 21.26 -19.34
N GLY A 152 15.69 21.85 -20.54
CA GLY A 152 16.78 21.62 -21.48
C GLY A 152 16.69 20.34 -22.32
N SER A 153 15.62 19.53 -22.19
CA SER A 153 15.41 18.35 -23.04
C SER A 153 14.08 18.39 -23.81
N SER A 154 14.15 18.13 -25.11
CA SER A 154 12.97 18.02 -25.97
C SER A 154 12.35 16.62 -25.87
N GLY A 155 11.50 16.39 -24.87
CA GLY A 155 10.70 15.16 -24.77
C GLY A 155 11.08 14.24 -23.61
N LEU A 156 11.97 14.65 -22.71
CA LEU A 156 12.23 13.94 -21.46
C LEU A 156 11.30 14.43 -20.35
N TYR A 157 10.60 13.49 -19.74
CA TYR A 157 9.72 13.73 -18.60
C TYR A 157 10.25 13.00 -17.38
N ARG A 158 10.17 13.65 -16.23
CA ARG A 158 10.41 13.06 -14.92
C ARG A 158 9.06 12.73 -14.28
N ILE A 159 8.95 11.52 -13.75
CA ILE A 159 7.76 11.00 -13.11
C ILE A 159 8.18 10.56 -11.71
N ILE A 160 7.48 11.05 -10.68
CA ILE A 160 7.61 10.61 -9.31
C ILE A 160 6.22 10.22 -8.82
N VAL A 161 6.11 8.98 -8.35
CA VAL A 161 4.88 8.45 -7.75
C VAL A 161 5.25 7.96 -6.36
N ASP A 162 4.64 8.52 -5.33
CA ASP A 162 4.80 8.15 -3.93
C ASP A 162 3.43 7.82 -3.35
N ILE A 163 3.24 6.56 -3.01
CA ILE A 163 1.98 6.02 -2.50
C ILE A 163 2.21 5.55 -1.08
N VAL A 164 1.22 5.82 -0.25
CA VAL A 164 1.20 5.43 1.14
C VAL A 164 -0.05 4.61 1.40
N TYR A 165 0.08 3.55 2.17
CA TYR A 165 -1.01 2.77 2.72
C TYR A 165 -1.02 2.95 4.23
N GLY A 166 -2.21 3.07 4.83
CA GLY A 166 -2.39 3.10 6.27
C GLY A 166 -3.36 4.19 6.71
N GLU A 167 -3.74 4.17 7.98
CA GLU A 167 -4.57 5.19 8.62
C GLU A 167 -3.76 6.46 8.93
N ASP A 168 -4.44 7.60 9.11
CA ASP A 168 -3.78 8.92 9.28
C ASP A 168 -2.83 8.95 10.47
N GLU A 169 -3.17 8.24 11.56
CA GLU A 169 -2.37 8.18 12.79
C GLU A 169 -1.05 7.41 12.64
N LEU A 170 -0.92 6.60 11.59
CA LEU A 170 0.31 5.86 11.30
C LEU A 170 1.28 6.66 10.44
N LEU A 171 0.91 7.88 10.03
CA LEU A 171 1.67 8.71 9.11
C LEU A 171 2.26 9.91 9.84
N THR A 172 3.58 9.98 9.83
CA THR A 172 4.33 11.13 10.34
C THR A 172 4.74 12.03 9.19
N SER A 173 4.44 13.33 9.31
CA SER A 173 4.92 14.33 8.35
C SER A 173 6.40 14.63 8.62
N LEU A 174 7.24 14.43 7.62
CA LEU A 174 8.67 14.74 7.60
C LEU A 174 8.96 16.14 7.00
N GLY A 175 7.93 16.96 6.79
CA GLY A 175 8.02 18.26 6.12
C GLY A 175 7.63 18.20 4.64
N SER A 176 8.12 19.12 3.82
CA SER A 176 7.87 19.16 2.39
C SER A 176 9.13 18.90 1.58
N ASP A 177 8.99 18.17 0.47
CA ASP A 177 10.04 17.99 -0.52
C ASP A 177 10.32 19.34 -1.19
N ALA A 178 11.54 19.86 -1.08
CA ALA A 178 11.91 21.18 -1.59
C ALA A 178 11.78 21.31 -3.12
N GLU A 179 11.81 20.18 -3.83
CA GLU A 179 11.77 20.15 -5.29
C GLU A 179 10.34 20.04 -5.83
N THR A 180 9.50 19.26 -5.15
CA THR A 180 8.12 19.01 -5.61
C THR A 180 7.06 19.79 -4.81
N GLY A 181 7.42 20.30 -3.62
CA GLY A 181 6.50 20.97 -2.70
C GLY A 181 5.54 20.03 -1.96
N HIS A 182 5.59 18.72 -2.22
CA HIS A 182 4.70 17.73 -1.59
C HIS A 182 5.14 17.40 -0.17
N ASN A 183 4.17 17.06 0.68
CA ASN A 183 4.45 16.55 2.01
C ASN A 183 5.22 15.23 1.90
N LEU A 184 6.28 15.08 2.69
CA LEU A 184 6.96 13.82 2.87
C LEU A 184 6.31 13.10 4.04
N GLN A 185 5.67 11.96 3.79
CA GLN A 185 5.11 11.13 4.85
C GLN A 185 6.01 9.93 5.12
N SER A 186 6.15 9.55 6.39
CA SER A 186 6.78 8.31 6.80
C SER A 186 5.80 7.49 7.61
N CYS A 187 5.86 6.17 7.41
CA CYS A 187 5.18 5.23 8.29
C CYS A 187 5.82 5.27 9.67
N ASP A 188 5.03 5.51 10.70
CA ASP A 188 5.46 5.25 12.06
C ASP A 188 5.45 3.73 12.30
N GLY A 189 6.58 3.21 12.79
CA GLY A 189 6.84 1.79 12.94
C GLY A 189 6.30 1.23 14.25
N GLN A 190 5.13 1.66 14.73
CA GLN A 190 4.61 1.23 16.03
C GLN A 190 4.27 -0.27 16.02
N VAL A 191 5.18 -1.08 16.56
CA VAL A 191 5.17 -2.55 16.58
C VAL A 191 4.10 -3.13 17.53
N ALA A 192 3.45 -2.28 18.33
CA ALA A 192 2.52 -2.71 19.38
C ALA A 192 1.06 -2.88 18.91
N GLY A 193 0.68 -2.30 17.76
CA GLY A 193 -0.70 -2.32 17.24
C GLY A 193 -0.95 -3.35 16.12
N SER A 194 -2.22 -3.55 15.76
CA SER A 194 -2.64 -4.28 14.54
C SER A 194 -2.65 -3.42 13.28
N GLN A 195 -2.27 -2.15 13.42
CA GLN A 195 -2.28 -1.15 12.38
C GLN A 195 -0.94 -1.15 11.63
N TRP A 196 -1.01 -1.09 10.30
CA TRP A 196 0.16 -1.17 9.43
C TRP A 196 0.18 -0.01 8.45
N CYS A 197 1.38 0.49 8.21
CA CYS A 197 1.64 1.44 7.14
C CYS A 197 2.69 0.88 6.18
N ALA A 198 2.52 1.18 4.90
CA ALA A 198 3.51 0.92 3.87
C ALA A 198 3.67 2.14 2.97
N ARG A 199 4.89 2.42 2.52
CA ARG A 199 5.19 3.50 1.58
C ARG A 199 5.98 2.94 0.40
N SER A 200 5.65 3.40 -0.81
CA SER A 200 6.39 3.07 -2.02
C SER A 200 6.56 4.32 -2.89
N ARG A 201 7.81 4.71 -3.10
CA ARG A 201 8.20 5.81 -3.99
C ARG A 201 8.95 5.26 -5.19
N TYR A 202 8.48 5.60 -6.39
CA TYR A 202 9.16 5.36 -7.65
C TYR A 202 9.46 6.67 -8.33
N GLU A 203 10.66 6.75 -8.89
CA GLU A 203 11.11 7.87 -9.70
C GLU A 203 11.69 7.33 -11.00
N THR A 204 11.26 7.89 -12.12
CA THR A 204 11.72 7.46 -13.45
C THR A 204 11.76 8.62 -14.43
N PHE A 205 12.59 8.46 -15.45
CA PHE A 205 12.72 9.39 -16.57
C PHE A 205 12.27 8.71 -17.85
N VAL A 206 11.37 9.37 -18.58
CA VAL A 206 10.75 8.82 -19.78
C VAL A 206 10.96 9.79 -20.94
N SER A 207 11.60 9.29 -22.00
CA SER A 207 11.66 10.00 -23.28
C SER A 207 10.44 9.66 -24.12
N THR A 208 9.77 10.67 -24.67
CA THR A 208 8.76 10.49 -25.72
C THR A 208 9.41 9.94 -26.98
N ARG A 209 8.73 9.08 -27.72
CA ARG A 209 9.13 8.73 -29.09
C ARG A 209 8.61 9.84 -30.01
N LEU A 210 9.53 10.53 -30.66
CA LEU A 210 9.22 11.44 -31.77
C LEU A 210 8.76 10.63 -32.99
#